data_AF-A0A1J3D3C0-F1
#
_entry.id   AF-A0A1J3D3C0-F1
#
_cell.length_a   1.000
_cell.length_b   1.000
_cell.length_c   1.000
_cell.angle_alpha   90.00
_cell.angle_beta   90.00
_cell.angle_gamma   90.00
#
_symmetry.space_group_name_H-M   'P 1'
#
loop_
_entity.id
_entity.type
_entity.pdbx_description
1 polymer ?
#
loop_
_entity_poly.entity_id
_entity_poly.type
_entity_poly.pdbx_seq_one_letter_code
_entity_poly.pdbx_strand_id
1 'polypeptide(L)'
;QGWKEGTGLGIAEQGILVPVQTEPKNNKRGLGAEDTTKRKATKPQATDSGNIKKDEKVPNKPKKLSKKMRKMMEHEKHLQEKEFDRAFFREFWPDNV
;
A
#
# COMPACT_ATOMS: atom_id res chain seq x y z
N GLN A 1 26.50 46.19 15.23
CA GLN A 1 26.38 44.89 14.54
C GLN A 1 27.32 44.90 13.35
N GLY A 2 27.99 43.78 13.03
CA GLY A 2 29.09 43.71 12.05
C GLY A 2 28.75 42.94 10.76
N TRP A 3 27.47 42.81 10.44
CA TRP A 3 27.03 42.13 9.23
C TRP A 3 27.12 43.07 8.01
N LYS A 4 27.58 42.54 6.87
CA LYS A 4 27.77 43.27 5.63
C LYS A 4 26.64 42.96 4.66
N GLU A 5 26.16 43.99 3.95
CA GLU A 5 25.10 43.85 2.96
C GLU A 5 25.57 43.00 1.78
N GLY A 6 24.67 42.17 1.24
CA GLY A 6 24.96 41.28 0.10
C GLY A 6 25.63 39.95 0.47
N THR A 7 25.86 39.73 1.76
CA THR A 7 26.64 38.59 2.25
C THR A 7 25.80 37.63 3.10
N GLY A 8 25.99 36.32 2.89
CA GLY A 8 25.40 35.28 3.73
C GLY A 8 25.84 35.35 5.19
N LEU A 9 24.99 34.91 6.12
CA LEU A 9 25.36 34.88 7.53
C LEU A 9 26.32 33.71 7.82
N GLY A 10 27.34 33.94 8.66
CA GLY A 10 28.30 32.92 9.09
C GLY A 10 29.73 33.43 9.06
N ILE A 11 30.66 32.69 9.67
CA ILE A 11 32.07 33.10 9.79
C ILE A 11 32.73 33.29 8.42
N ALA A 12 32.35 32.46 7.44
CA ALA A 12 32.85 32.49 6.08
C ALA A 12 31.76 32.87 5.08
N GLU A 13 30.77 33.65 5.52
CA GLU A 13 29.72 34.18 4.65
C GLU A 13 28.84 33.09 3.98
N GLN A 14 28.84 31.89 4.54
CA GLN A 14 28.27 30.68 3.94
C GLN A 14 26.74 30.60 3.97
N GLY A 15 26.07 31.54 4.62
CA GLY A 15 24.63 31.56 4.78
C GLY A 15 23.90 31.85 3.48
N ILE A 16 22.66 31.39 3.39
CA ILE A 16 21.78 31.70 2.26
C ILE A 16 21.43 33.20 2.25
N LEU A 17 21.62 33.84 1.10
CA LEU A 17 21.32 35.26 0.92
C LEU A 17 19.81 35.53 0.78
N VAL A 18 19.10 34.58 0.17
CA VAL A 18 17.66 34.69 -0.13
C VAL A 18 16.92 33.56 0.60
N PRO A 19 15.78 33.84 1.23
CA PRO A 19 14.93 32.82 1.82
C PRO A 19 14.51 31.77 0.79
N VAL A 20 14.50 30.50 1.21
CA VAL A 20 14.06 29.40 0.36
C VAL A 20 12.54 29.48 0.21
N GLN A 21 12.07 29.50 -1.03
CA GLN A 21 10.64 29.44 -1.33
C GLN A 21 10.12 28.02 -1.10
N THR A 22 8.91 27.92 -0.55
CA THR A 22 8.27 26.63 -0.27
C THR A 22 6.81 26.67 -0.68
N GLU A 23 6.30 25.57 -1.23
CA GLU A 23 4.91 25.41 -1.63
C GLU A 23 4.06 24.97 -0.42
N PRO A 24 2.98 25.70 -0.07
CA PRO A 24 2.12 25.33 1.05
C PRO A 24 1.25 24.13 0.71
N LYS A 25 1.23 23.14 1.61
CA LYS A 25 0.36 21.96 1.50
C LYS A 25 -0.96 22.20 2.23
N ASN A 26 -2.00 22.48 1.48
CA ASN A 26 -3.32 22.82 2.03
C ASN A 26 -4.17 21.60 2.42
N ASN A 27 -3.75 20.39 2.08
CA ASN A 27 -4.51 19.17 2.35
C ASN A 27 -3.71 18.15 3.19
N LYS A 28 -4.43 17.21 3.82
CA LYS A 28 -3.83 16.12 4.58
C LYS A 28 -3.56 14.86 3.75
N ARG A 29 -3.74 14.91 2.42
CA ARG A 29 -3.54 13.75 1.54
C ARG A 29 -2.05 13.39 1.47
N GLY A 30 -1.74 12.13 1.21
CA GLY A 30 -0.36 11.69 1.00
C GLY A 30 0.30 12.44 -0.16
N LEU A 31 1.62 12.62 -0.10
CA LEU A 31 2.39 13.09 -1.26
C LEU A 31 2.24 12.06 -2.39
N GLY A 32 2.02 12.52 -3.62
CA GLY A 32 1.75 11.63 -4.76
C GLY A 32 0.34 11.03 -4.80
N ALA A 33 -0.59 11.46 -3.94
CA ALA A 33 -2.02 11.16 -4.07
C ALA A 33 -2.68 12.03 -5.16
N GLU A 34 -1.99 12.17 -6.29
CA GLU A 34 -2.48 12.83 -7.51
C GLU A 34 -3.85 12.23 -7.87
N ASP A 35 -4.80 13.12 -8.10
CA ASP A 35 -6.18 12.75 -8.40
C ASP A 35 -6.18 11.84 -9.62
N THR A 36 -6.54 10.58 -9.42
CA THR A 36 -6.69 9.57 -10.46
C THR A 36 -7.89 9.91 -11.36
N THR A 37 -7.85 11.05 -12.04
CA THR A 37 -8.85 11.51 -13.02
C THR A 37 -8.68 10.83 -14.37
N LYS A 38 -7.83 9.81 -14.48
CA LYS A 38 -7.72 9.00 -15.70
C LYS A 38 -7.70 7.50 -15.41
N ARG A 39 -8.79 7.00 -14.82
CA ARG A 39 -9.27 5.66 -15.17
C ARG A 39 -10.62 5.84 -15.84
N LYS A 40 -10.62 5.99 -17.18
CA LYS A 40 -11.83 5.72 -17.97
C LYS A 40 -12.21 4.27 -17.66
N ALA A 41 -13.30 4.08 -16.92
CA ALA A 41 -13.92 2.78 -16.79
C ALA A 41 -14.41 2.36 -18.19
N THR A 42 -13.76 1.37 -18.79
CA THR A 42 -14.29 0.70 -19.97
C THR A 42 -15.58 -0.01 -19.56
N LYS A 43 -16.70 0.52 -20.03
CA LYS A 43 -18.04 -0.07 -19.87
C LYS A 43 -18.01 -1.47 -20.51
N PRO A 44 -18.48 -2.55 -19.86
CA PRO A 44 -18.63 -3.83 -20.53
C PRO A 44 -19.80 -3.70 -21.51
N GLN A 45 -19.53 -3.73 -22.82
CA GLN A 45 -20.59 -3.94 -23.79
C GLN A 45 -21.06 -5.39 -23.69
N ALA A 46 -22.29 -5.57 -23.22
CA ALA A 46 -23.05 -6.75 -23.49
C ALA A 46 -23.54 -6.65 -24.95
N THR A 47 -22.98 -7.46 -25.83
CA THR A 47 -23.62 -7.83 -27.10
C THR A 47 -23.70 -9.34 -27.13
N ASP A 48 -24.92 -9.82 -26.90
CA ASP A 48 -25.39 -11.15 -27.18
C ASP A 48 -25.28 -11.43 -28.69
N SER A 49 -24.54 -12.49 -29.07
CA SER A 49 -24.71 -13.19 -30.34
C SER A 49 -23.75 -14.38 -30.47
N GLY A 50 -24.32 -15.60 -30.50
CA GLY A 50 -23.92 -16.63 -31.47
C GLY A 50 -22.70 -17.52 -31.16
N ASN A 51 -22.98 -18.65 -30.49
CA ASN A 51 -22.58 -20.03 -30.86
C ASN A 51 -21.33 -20.27 -31.75
N ILE A 52 -20.34 -21.04 -31.25
CA ILE A 52 -19.87 -22.34 -31.81
C ILE A 52 -18.54 -22.77 -31.17
N LYS A 53 -18.51 -24.07 -30.83
CA LYS A 53 -17.49 -24.88 -30.15
C LYS A 53 -16.10 -24.84 -30.81
N LYS A 54 -15.04 -24.91 -29.98
CA LYS A 54 -13.85 -25.76 -30.22
C LYS A 54 -13.02 -25.89 -28.94
N ASP A 55 -12.87 -27.13 -28.51
CA ASP A 55 -12.01 -27.60 -27.44
C ASP A 55 -10.53 -27.30 -27.73
N GLU A 56 -9.88 -26.56 -26.84
CA GLU A 56 -8.44 -26.72 -26.61
C GLU A 56 -8.16 -26.46 -25.13
N LYS A 57 -7.81 -27.54 -24.43
CA LYS A 57 -7.65 -27.60 -22.97
C LYS A 57 -6.30 -26.99 -22.61
N VAL A 58 -6.20 -25.67 -22.62
CA VAL A 58 -5.04 -24.94 -22.07
C VAL A 58 -4.99 -25.19 -20.55
N PRO A 59 -3.85 -25.59 -19.96
CA PRO A 59 -3.75 -25.74 -18.51
C PRO A 59 -3.95 -24.36 -17.86
N ASN A 60 -5.14 -24.16 -17.30
CA ASN A 60 -5.49 -22.95 -16.58
C ASN A 60 -4.51 -22.75 -15.43
N LYS A 61 -3.61 -21.76 -15.57
CA LYS A 61 -2.76 -21.29 -14.47
C LYS A 61 -3.66 -21.00 -13.27
N PRO A 62 -3.28 -21.41 -12.04
CA PRO A 62 -4.14 -21.22 -10.88
C PRO A 62 -4.47 -19.73 -10.74
N LYS A 63 -5.77 -19.42 -10.70
CA LYS A 63 -6.25 -18.05 -10.52
C LYS A 63 -5.65 -17.52 -9.23
N LYS A 64 -4.76 -16.52 -9.32
CA LYS A 64 -4.16 -15.87 -8.16
C LYS A 64 -5.31 -15.40 -7.26
N LEU A 65 -5.39 -15.95 -6.05
CA LEU A 65 -6.46 -15.63 -5.09
C LEU A 65 -6.54 -14.12 -4.89
N SER A 66 -7.75 -13.59 -4.75
CA SER A 66 -7.95 -12.14 -4.57
C SER A 66 -7.26 -11.68 -3.28
N LYS A 67 -6.84 -10.40 -3.22
CA LYS A 67 -6.17 -9.83 -2.05
C LYS A 67 -7.02 -9.97 -0.77
N LYS A 68 -8.34 -9.84 -0.89
CA LYS A 68 -9.28 -10.02 0.23
C LYS A 68 -9.25 -11.45 0.76
N MET A 69 -9.27 -12.44 -0.13
CA MET A 69 -9.28 -13.85 0.26
C MET A 69 -7.95 -14.26 0.91
N ARG A 70 -6.82 -13.73 0.43
CA ARG A 70 -5.51 -13.94 1.08
C ARG A 70 -5.47 -13.41 2.51
N LYS A 71 -5.94 -12.18 2.72
CA LYS A 71 -6.00 -11.58 4.07
C LYS A 71 -6.93 -12.35 5.02
N MET A 72 -8.04 -12.86 4.52
CA MET A 72 -8.99 -13.65 5.31
C MET A 72 -8.35 -14.96 5.79
N MET A 73 -7.70 -15.72 4.88
CA MET A 73 -7.02 -16.96 5.24
C MET A 73 -5.84 -16.73 6.19
N GLU A 74 -5.10 -15.64 6.03
CA GLU A 74 -3.99 -15.28 6.92
C GLU A 74 -4.47 -14.99 8.35
N HIS A 75 -5.59 -14.26 8.48
CA HIS A 75 -6.19 -14.00 9.78
C HIS A 75 -6.71 -15.27 10.44
N GLU A 76 -7.36 -16.16 9.67
CA GLU A 76 -7.84 -17.45 10.16
C GLU A 76 -6.69 -18.34 10.63
N LYS A 77 -5.59 -18.42 9.85
CA LYS A 77 -4.39 -19.17 10.22
C LYS A 77 -3.78 -18.64 11.51
N HIS A 78 -3.73 -17.32 11.68
CA HIS A 78 -3.20 -16.71 12.90
C HIS A 78 -4.05 -17.03 14.15
N LEU A 79 -5.37 -17.14 14.00
CA LEU A 79 -6.25 -17.60 15.09
C LEU A 79 -6.00 -19.07 15.41
N GLN A 80 -5.85 -19.93 14.40
CA GLN A 80 -5.53 -21.35 14.57
C GLN A 80 -4.20 -21.57 15.29
N GLU A 81 -3.16 -20.81 14.95
CA GLU A 81 -1.85 -20.89 15.64
C GLU A 81 -1.98 -20.50 17.11
N LYS A 82 -2.74 -19.44 17.43
CA LYS A 82 -3.00 -19.04 18.82
C LYS A 82 -3.79 -20.07 19.62
N GLU A 83 -4.78 -20.71 19.00
CA GLU A 83 -5.54 -21.79 19.62
C GLU A 83 -4.66 -23.03 19.83
N PHE A 84 -3.80 -23.35 18.85
CA PHE A 84 -2.82 -24.41 18.97
C PHE A 84 -1.86 -24.16 20.13
N ASP A 85 -1.26 -22.97 20.22
CA ASP A 85 -0.35 -22.62 21.31
C ASP A 85 -1.05 -22.74 22.67
N ARG A 86 -2.27 -22.21 22.79
CA ARG A 86 -3.07 -22.33 24.02
C ARG A 86 -3.37 -23.78 24.39
N ALA A 87 -3.76 -24.60 23.42
CA ALA A 87 -4.02 -26.02 23.64
C ALA A 87 -2.73 -26.77 24.04
N PHE A 88 -1.63 -26.47 23.35
CA PHE A 88 -0.31 -27.04 23.60
C PHE A 88 0.20 -26.71 25.00
N PHE A 89 0.14 -25.45 25.43
CA PHE A 89 0.54 -25.06 26.79
C PHE A 89 -0.35 -25.66 27.87
N ARG A 90 -1.66 -25.78 27.62
CA ARG A 90 -2.57 -26.47 28.55
C ARG A 90 -2.22 -27.95 28.71
N GLU A 91 -1.79 -28.62 27.64
CA GLU A 91 -1.47 -30.05 27.66
C GLU A 91 -0.08 -30.33 28.23
N PHE A 92 0.91 -29.51 27.89
CA PHE A 92 2.31 -29.75 28.24
C PHE A 92 2.83 -28.91 29.42
N TRP A 93 2.08 -27.89 29.87
CA TRP A 93 2.46 -27.03 30.98
C TRP A 93 1.27 -26.49 31.80
N PRO A 94 0.49 -27.39 32.44
CA PRO A 94 -0.78 -27.02 33.10
C PRO A 94 -0.63 -26.05 34.29
N ASP A 95 0.54 -25.97 34.93
CA ASP A 95 0.74 -25.16 36.14
C ASP A 95 1.07 -23.67 35.89
N ASN A 96 1.43 -23.28 34.65
CA ASN A 96 1.76 -21.87 34.28
C ASN A 96 0.78 -21.25 33.26
N VAL A 97 -0.39 -21.86 33.04
CA VAL A 97 -1.49 -21.28 32.23
C VAL A 97 -2.47 -20.53 33.12
#